data_AF-A0A7V1Y5Y2-F1
#
_entry.id   AF-A0A7V1Y5Y2-F1
#
_cell.length_a   1.000
_cell.length_b   1.000
_cell.length_c   1.000
_cell.angle_alpha   90.00
_cell.angle_beta   90.00
_cell.angle_gamma   90.00
#
_symmetry.space_group_name_H-M   'P 1'
#
loop_
_entity.id
_entity.type
_entity.pdbx_description
1 polymer ?
#
loop_
_entity_poly.entity_id
_entity_poly.type
_entity_poly.pdbx_seq_one_letter_code
_entity_poly.pdbx_strand_id
1 'polypeptide(L)'
;MKKKRFASLARGKPAARSARHIPDSRIDFSDIPEATDEQLKRMRRVGRPTSGMAKQLIAIRLSPQLLATLRRMAAKQGKPYQTLIHELLEKATSRAA
;
A
#
# COMPACT_ATOMS: atom_id res chain seq x y z
N MET A 1 -5.43 -30.28 12.16
CA MET A 1 -5.57 -28.81 12.00
C MET A 1 -5.91 -28.48 10.55
N LYS A 2 -7.01 -27.75 10.29
CA LYS A 2 -7.47 -27.39 8.93
C LYS A 2 -6.49 -26.41 8.25
N LYS A 3 -5.91 -26.80 7.10
CA LYS A 3 -5.05 -25.92 6.29
C LYS A 3 -5.88 -24.78 5.65
N LYS A 4 -5.46 -23.53 5.83
CA LYS A 4 -6.05 -22.34 5.18
C LYS A 4 -5.85 -22.42 3.66
N ARG A 5 -6.91 -22.18 2.89
CA ARG A 5 -6.99 -22.37 1.42
C ARG A 5 -6.53 -21.19 0.55
N PHE A 6 -5.93 -20.16 1.12
CA PHE A 6 -5.57 -18.96 0.35
C PHE A 6 -4.14 -18.53 0.68
N ALA A 7 -3.18 -19.03 -0.09
CA ALA A 7 -1.90 -18.38 -0.27
C ALA A 7 -2.06 -17.42 -1.45
N SER A 8 -1.91 -16.12 -1.20
CA SER A 8 -1.87 -15.09 -2.22
C SER A 8 -0.81 -15.42 -3.28
N LEU A 9 -1.25 -15.73 -4.50
CA LEU A 9 -0.42 -16.06 -5.65
C LEU A 9 0.16 -14.83 -6.37
N ALA A 10 0.27 -13.69 -5.69
CA ALA A 10 0.97 -12.53 -6.22
C ALA A 10 2.43 -12.53 -5.75
N ARG A 11 3.18 -13.59 -6.10
CA ARG A 11 4.65 -13.51 -6.06
C ARG A 11 5.07 -12.75 -7.31
N GLY A 12 5.21 -11.43 -7.21
CA GLY A 12 5.97 -10.69 -8.20
C GLY A 12 7.33 -11.37 -8.36
N LYS A 13 7.71 -11.70 -9.60
CA LYS A 13 9.03 -12.27 -9.85
C LYS A 13 10.06 -11.21 -9.45
N PRO A 14 11.04 -11.53 -8.59
CA PRO A 14 12.10 -10.57 -8.29
C PRO A 14 12.85 -10.26 -9.60
N ALA A 15 13.18 -8.98 -9.81
CA ALA A 15 13.85 -8.48 -11.02
C ALA A 15 15.20 -9.17 -11.27
N ALA A 16 15.80 -9.74 -10.23
CA ALA A 16 16.98 -10.59 -10.29
C ALA A 16 16.84 -11.78 -9.31
N ARG A 17 17.62 -12.84 -9.53
CA ARG A 17 17.77 -13.91 -8.53
C ARG A 17 18.34 -13.31 -7.24
N SER A 18 17.96 -13.86 -6.08
CA SER A 18 18.61 -13.52 -4.82
C SER A 18 20.11 -13.73 -4.97
N ALA A 19 20.89 -12.65 -4.91
CA ALA A 19 22.33 -12.75 -4.80
C ALA A 19 22.67 -13.54 -3.54
N ARG A 20 23.76 -14.31 -3.57
CA ARG A 20 24.27 -14.97 -2.36
C ARG A 20 24.70 -13.88 -1.38
N HIS A 21 24.46 -14.12 -0.09
CA HIS A 21 24.88 -13.22 0.98
C HIS A 21 26.40 -12.95 0.88
N ILE A 22 26.78 -11.69 0.79
CA ILE A 22 28.18 -11.23 0.89
C ILE A 22 28.40 -10.86 2.36
N PRO A 23 29.44 -11.37 3.03
CA PRO A 23 29.76 -10.96 4.39
C PRO A 23 30.25 -9.50 4.41
N ASP A 24 29.96 -8.79 5.49
CA ASP A 24 30.24 -7.35 5.65
C ASP A 24 31.72 -6.99 5.39
N SER A 25 32.65 -7.89 5.73
CA SER A 25 34.08 -7.75 5.48
C SER A 25 34.48 -7.69 4.00
N ARG A 26 33.58 -8.05 3.09
CA ARG A 26 33.76 -8.01 1.64
C ARG A 26 32.94 -6.90 0.95
N ILE A 27 32.26 -6.06 1.72
CA ILE A 27 31.58 -4.88 1.18
C ILE A 27 32.64 -3.79 0.95
N ASP A 28 32.71 -3.29 -0.27
CA ASP A 28 33.53 -2.13 -0.61
C ASP A 28 32.74 -0.86 -0.28
N PHE A 29 33.32 0.02 0.52
CA PHE A 29 32.75 1.31 0.93
C PHE A 29 33.50 2.50 0.33
N SER A 30 34.37 2.26 -0.67
CA SER A 30 35.20 3.29 -1.27
C SER A 30 34.38 4.40 -1.97
N ASP A 31 33.22 4.05 -2.50
CA ASP A 31 32.27 4.95 -3.16
C ASP A 31 31.27 5.59 -2.18
N ILE A 32 30.95 4.92 -1.08
CA ILE A 32 29.98 5.35 -0.08
C ILE A 32 30.59 5.16 1.33
N PRO A 33 31.35 6.15 1.83
CA PRO A 33 31.91 6.07 3.17
C PRO A 33 30.81 6.13 4.24
N GLU A 34 31.12 5.60 5.42
CA GLU A 34 30.20 5.67 6.57
C GLU A 34 29.87 7.12 6.92
N ALA A 35 28.58 7.37 7.20
CA ALA A 35 28.13 8.70 7.61
C ALA A 35 28.58 8.99 9.04
N THR A 36 29.07 10.20 9.29
CA THR A 36 29.45 10.63 10.65
C THR A 36 28.22 10.86 11.52
N ASP A 37 28.39 10.76 12.85
CA ASP A 37 27.30 11.01 13.81
C ASP A 37 26.67 12.40 13.64
N GLU A 38 27.47 13.41 13.29
CA GLU A 38 26.97 14.76 13.01
C GLU A 38 26.14 14.84 11.72
N GLN A 39 26.48 14.04 10.71
CA GLN A 39 25.70 13.93 9.48
C GLN A 39 24.38 13.19 9.77
N LEU A 40 24.44 12.06 10.48
CA LEU A 40 23.26 11.29 10.89
C LEU A 40 22.28 12.14 11.73
N LYS A 41 22.78 12.98 12.64
CA LYS A 41 21.96 13.88 13.46
C LYS A 41 21.24 14.97 12.64
N ARG A 42 21.85 15.42 11.53
CA ARG A 42 21.26 16.42 10.62
C ARG A 42 20.25 15.82 9.64
N MET A 43 20.28 14.51 9.41
CA MET A 43 19.35 13.85 8.50
C MET A 43 17.93 13.88 9.07
N ARG A 44 16.99 14.44 8.29
CA ARG A 44 15.57 14.38 8.63
C ARG A 44 15.07 12.94 8.48
N ARG A 45 14.56 12.35 9.56
CA ARG A 45 13.89 11.04 9.51
C ARG A 45 12.63 11.13 8.64
N VAL A 46 12.75 10.75 7.37
CA VAL A 46 11.63 10.66 6.41
C VAL A 46 10.87 9.35 6.56
N GLY A 47 10.66 8.89 7.80
CA GLY A 47 9.91 7.66 8.08
C GLY A 47 8.56 7.63 7.36
N ARG A 48 7.91 6.46 7.32
CA ARG A 48 6.59 6.33 6.67
C ARG A 48 5.68 7.49 7.11
N PRO A 49 5.13 8.29 6.18
CA PRO A 49 4.26 9.40 6.52
C PRO A 49 3.17 8.92 7.48
N THR A 50 2.99 9.62 8.59
CA THR A 50 1.89 9.39 9.51
C THR A 50 0.60 9.78 8.79
N SER A 51 -0.07 8.80 8.17
CA SER A 51 -1.41 9.00 7.64
C SER A 51 -2.36 9.12 8.83
N GLY A 52 -2.54 10.34 9.36
CA GLY A 52 -3.42 10.61 10.50
C GLY A 52 -4.90 10.30 10.23
N MET A 53 -5.27 10.12 8.96
CA MET A 53 -6.62 9.78 8.51
C MET A 53 -6.60 8.58 7.56
N ALA A 54 -5.95 7.49 7.97
CA ALA A 54 -5.96 6.26 7.19
C ALA A 54 -7.38 5.69 7.09
N LYS A 55 -7.78 5.28 5.89
CA LYS A 55 -9.06 4.60 5.66
C LYS A 55 -9.10 3.28 6.44
N GLN A 56 -10.17 3.06 7.18
CA GLN A 56 -10.39 1.81 7.92
C GLN A 56 -11.03 0.75 7.03
N LEU A 57 -10.59 -0.50 7.15
CA LEU A 57 -11.24 -1.63 6.50
C LEU A 57 -12.50 -2.00 7.27
N ILE A 58 -13.64 -1.81 6.63
CA ILE A 58 -14.95 -2.15 7.19
C ILE A 58 -15.67 -3.18 6.32
N ALA A 59 -16.54 -3.97 6.94
CA ALA A 59 -17.47 -4.84 6.23
C ALA A 59 -18.80 -4.11 6.03
N ILE A 60 -19.28 -4.03 4.79
CA ILE A 60 -20.59 -3.48 4.45
C ILE A 60 -21.36 -4.50 3.60
N ARG A 61 -22.69 -4.58 3.80
CA ARG A 61 -23.56 -5.42 2.96
C ARG A 61 -24.11 -4.57 1.82
N LEU A 62 -23.89 -5.02 0.58
CA LEU A 62 -24.41 -4.40 -0.63
C LEU A 62 -25.13 -5.46 -1.46
N SER A 63 -26.22 -5.09 -2.13
CA SER A 63 -26.87 -6.02 -3.06
C SER A 63 -25.93 -6.34 -4.23
N PRO A 64 -25.97 -7.56 -4.79
CA PRO A 64 -25.09 -7.94 -5.90
C PRO A 64 -25.28 -7.05 -7.14
N GLN A 65 -26.53 -6.66 -7.41
CA GLN A 65 -26.87 -5.79 -8.54
C GLN A 65 -26.30 -4.37 -8.37
N LEU A 66 -26.36 -3.81 -7.14
CA LEU A 66 -25.77 -2.52 -6.83
C LEU A 66 -24.24 -2.55 -7.01
N LEU A 67 -23.59 -3.59 -6.48
CA LEU A 67 -22.14 -3.75 -6.62
C LEU A 67 -21.71 -3.84 -8.08
N ALA A 68 -22.45 -4.58 -8.92
CA ALA A 68 -22.18 -4.67 -10.35
C ALA A 68 -22.30 -3.31 -11.05
N THR A 69 -23.31 -2.52 -10.70
CA THR A 69 -23.50 -1.17 -11.24
C THR A 69 -22.39 -0.22 -10.81
N LEU A 70 -22.01 -0.23 -9.53
CA LEU A 70 -20.90 0.58 -9.00
C LEU A 70 -19.58 0.26 -9.70
N ARG A 71 -19.29 -1.03 -9.96
CA ARG A 71 -18.10 -1.45 -10.71
C ARG A 71 -18.10 -0.89 -12.13
N ARG A 72 -19.23 -0.95 -12.84
CA ARG A 72 -19.35 -0.39 -14.20
C ARG A 72 -19.17 1.13 -14.20
N MET A 73 -19.75 1.83 -13.23
CA MET A 73 -19.59 3.28 -13.09
C MET A 73 -18.12 3.66 -12.82
N ALA A 74 -17.46 2.94 -11.92
CA ALA A 74 -16.06 3.20 -11.58
C ALA A 74 -15.13 2.93 -12.77
N ALA A 75 -15.39 1.86 -13.54
CA ALA A 75 -14.66 1.56 -14.77
C ALA A 75 -14.78 2.68 -15.82
N LYS A 76 -15.99 3.23 -16.02
CA LYS A 76 -16.20 4.39 -16.92
C LYS A 76 -15.40 5.62 -16.50
N GLN A 77 -15.12 5.77 -15.21
CA GLN A 77 -14.36 6.90 -14.65
C GLN A 77 -12.86 6.58 -14.50
N GLY A 78 -12.39 5.39 -14.86
CA GLY A 78 -11.00 4.98 -14.69
C GLY A 78 -10.56 4.87 -13.21
N LYS A 79 -11.50 4.67 -12.28
CA LYS A 79 -11.24 4.62 -10.83
C LYS A 79 -11.57 3.24 -10.23
N PRO A 80 -10.93 2.84 -9.11
CA PRO A 80 -11.37 1.69 -8.33
C PRO A 80 -12.78 1.89 -7.76
N TYR A 81 -13.60 0.83 -7.75
CA TYR A 81 -14.99 0.93 -7.27
C TYR A 81 -15.09 1.29 -5.79
N GLN A 82 -14.10 0.91 -4.97
CA GLN A 82 -14.04 1.27 -3.54
C GLN A 82 -13.84 2.78 -3.36
N THR A 83 -13.01 3.40 -4.21
CA THR A 83 -12.82 4.86 -4.20
C THR A 83 -14.12 5.57 -4.58
N LEU A 84 -14.81 5.09 -5.61
CA LEU A 84 -16.11 5.65 -5.99
C LEU A 84 -17.15 5.53 -4.86
N ILE A 85 -17.22 4.38 -4.19
CA ILE A 85 -18.13 4.19 -3.05
C ILE A 85 -17.84 5.22 -1.95
N HIS A 86 -16.56 5.42 -1.61
CA HIS A 86 -16.17 6.38 -0.60
C HIS A 86 -16.56 7.83 -0.99
N GLU A 87 -16.25 8.26 -2.21
CA GLU A 87 -16.60 9.60 -2.71
C GLU A 87 -18.13 9.82 -2.72
N LEU A 88 -18.91 8.79 -3.06
CA LEU A 88 -20.38 8.87 -3.05
C LEU A 88 -20.93 9.01 -1.62
N LEU A 89 -20.39 8.23 -0.67
CA LEU A 89 -20.79 8.31 0.72
C LEU A 89 -20.44 9.66 1.34
N GLU A 90 -19.23 10.16 1.09
CA GLU A 90 -18.78 11.47 1.54
C GLU A 90 -19.69 12.58 1.02
N LYS A 91 -19.96 12.61 -0.30
CA LYS A 91 -20.89 13.58 -0.90
C LYS A 91 -22.30 13.49 -0.34
N ALA A 92 -22.79 12.28 -0.06
CA ALA A 92 -24.11 12.09 0.53
C ALA A 92 -24.17 12.63 1.96
N THR A 93 -23.14 12.35 2.78
CA THR A 93 -23.06 12.87 4.15
C THR A 93 -22.90 14.39 4.19
N SER A 94 -22.10 14.99 3.30
CA SER A 94 -21.93 16.44 3.24
C SER A 94 -23.19 17.19 2.79
N ARG A 95 -24.11 16.52 2.08
CA ARG A 95 -25.41 17.10 1.68
C ARG A 95 -26.48 16.96 2.77
N ALA A 96 -26.33 15.97 3.64
CA ALA A 96 -27.29 15.66 4.70
C ALA A 96 -26.96 16.37 6.02
N ALA A 97 -25.72 16.84 6.19
CA ALA A 97 -25.27 17.72 7.27
C ALA A 97 -25.62 19.18 6.95
#